data_AF-A0A6J1G4V2-F1
#
_entry.id   AF-A0A6J1G4V2-F1
#
_cell.length_a   1.000
_cell.length_b   1.000
_cell.length_c   1.000
_cell.angle_alpha   90.00
_cell.angle_beta   90.00
_cell.angle_gamma   90.00
#
_symmetry.space_group_name_H-M   'P 1'
#
loop_
_entity.id
_entity.type
_entity.pdbx_description
1 polymer ?
#
loop_
_entity_poly.entity_id
_entity_poly.type
_entity_poly.pdbx_seq_one_letter_code
_entity_poly.pdbx_strand_id
1 'polypeptide(L)'
;MEILSWLPPETLLRFKSVHKSWYALINDPKFILKHFLNSPQYNHIFLKRIVEIDYDKDKSTFSILNFSLDPYLFVLDIDLSDYQYSQYFEIHGHSHCMVCVADVMNVSNVFLCNPATREFRKLPPSIFPVYTITDASPRPICYELIMQASDLGTMQIPYDVNSRDFKVVRVVDIVGLRRGYPV
;
A
#
# COMPACT_ATOMS: atom_id res chain seq x y z
N MET A 1 -7.73 28.37 9.53
CA MET A 1 -7.90 27.07 8.87
C MET A 1 -7.16 27.01 7.53
N GLU A 2 -7.25 28.06 6.71
CA GLU A 2 -6.62 28.11 5.38
C GLU A 2 -5.11 27.97 5.39
N ILE A 3 -4.39 28.65 6.28
CA ILE A 3 -2.92 28.60 6.32
C ILE A 3 -2.40 27.15 6.43
N LEU A 4 -2.99 26.35 7.32
CA LEU A 4 -2.59 24.96 7.51
C LEU A 4 -2.83 24.11 6.25
N SER A 5 -3.85 24.41 5.43
CA SER A 5 -4.13 23.64 4.22
C SER A 5 -3.09 23.82 3.10
N TRP A 6 -2.14 24.75 3.25
CA TRP A 6 -1.04 24.97 2.30
C TRP A 6 0.31 24.42 2.79
N LEU A 7 0.37 23.87 4.00
CA LEU A 7 1.61 23.37 4.57
C LEU A 7 1.93 21.97 4.07
N PRO A 8 3.22 21.60 3.94
CA PRO A 8 3.61 20.22 3.64
C PRO A 8 3.06 19.22 4.68
N PRO A 9 2.76 17.98 4.26
CA PRO A 9 2.28 16.92 5.16
C PRO A 9 3.17 16.73 6.40
N GLU A 10 4.49 16.77 6.26
CA GLU A 10 5.44 16.59 7.37
C GLU A 10 5.32 17.70 8.42
N THR A 11 5.09 18.94 7.99
CA THR A 11 4.86 20.07 8.89
C THR A 11 3.55 19.90 9.64
N LEU A 12 2.49 19.47 8.96
CA LEU A 12 1.19 19.21 9.58
C LEU A 12 1.25 18.08 10.62
N LEU A 13 2.01 17.02 10.35
CA LEU A 13 2.22 15.94 11.32
C LEU A 13 2.85 16.45 12.61
N ARG A 14 3.85 17.34 12.53
CA ARG A 14 4.46 17.97 13.72
C ARG A 14 3.46 18.85 14.46
N PHE A 15 2.59 19.53 13.73
CA PHE A 15 1.58 20.43 14.30
C PHE A 15 0.48 19.72 15.07
N LYS A 16 0.30 18.40 14.86
CA LYS A 16 -0.59 17.57 15.68
C LYS A 16 -0.22 17.58 17.17
N SER A 17 1.04 17.79 17.54
CA SER A 17 1.49 17.81 18.94
C SER A 17 1.38 19.18 19.61
N VAL A 18 1.08 20.24 18.86
CA VAL A 18 1.09 21.62 19.38
C VAL A 18 -0.17 21.94 20.17
N HIS A 19 -1.35 21.56 19.68
CA HIS A 19 -2.61 21.87 20.34
C HIS A 19 -3.74 20.88 19.98
N LYS A 20 -4.65 20.60 20.92
CA LYS A 20 -5.78 19.65 20.73
C LYS A 20 -6.70 20.06 19.57
N SER A 21 -6.99 21.34 19.41
CA SER A 21 -7.82 21.81 18.29
C SER A 21 -7.12 21.66 16.93
N TRP A 22 -5.79 21.74 16.89
CA TRP A 22 -5.00 21.52 15.67
C TRP A 22 -4.97 20.03 15.35
N TYR A 23 -4.76 19.18 16.36
CA TYR A 23 -4.92 17.73 16.21
C TYR A 23 -6.30 17.37 15.64
N ALA A 24 -7.37 17.90 16.23
CA ALA A 24 -8.74 17.64 15.76
C ALA A 24 -8.95 18.12 14.31
N LEU A 25 -8.47 19.33 13.98
CA LEU A 25 -8.59 19.90 12.64
C LEU A 25 -7.80 19.10 11.60
N ILE A 26 -6.56 18.73 11.88
CA ILE A 26 -5.68 18.03 10.91
C ILE A 26 -6.20 16.62 10.63
N ASN A 27 -6.90 15.99 11.57
CA ASN A 27 -7.54 14.69 11.38
C ASN A 27 -8.99 14.79 10.86
N ASP A 28 -9.51 16.00 10.59
CA ASP A 28 -10.86 16.17 10.02
C ASP A 28 -10.87 15.84 8.52
N PRO A 29 -11.78 14.97 8.03
CA PRO A 29 -11.83 14.58 6.62
C PRO A 29 -12.01 15.74 5.64
N LYS A 30 -12.73 16.82 6.02
CA LYS A 30 -12.91 17.98 5.14
C LYS A 30 -11.62 18.77 5.04
N PHE A 31 -10.87 18.88 6.14
CA PHE A 31 -9.55 19.49 6.11
C PHE A 31 -8.58 18.68 5.25
N ILE A 32 -8.56 17.35 5.37
CA ILE A 32 -7.73 16.47 4.54
C ILE A 32 -8.06 16.66 3.05
N LEU A 33 -9.35 16.68 2.69
CA LEU A 33 -9.76 16.93 1.30
C LEU A 33 -9.34 18.32 0.81
N LYS A 34 -9.50 19.36 1.64
CA LYS A 34 -9.08 20.72 1.29
C LYS A 34 -7.56 20.82 1.11
N HIS A 35 -6.79 20.19 2.01
CA HIS A 35 -5.33 20.11 1.92
C HIS A 35 -4.90 19.39 0.64
N PHE A 36 -5.54 18.26 0.30
CA PHE A 36 -5.31 17.55 -0.94
C PHE A 36 -5.54 18.42 -2.19
N LEU A 37 -6.66 19.14 -2.24
CA LEU A 37 -7.00 20.02 -3.37
C LEU A 37 -6.06 21.24 -3.48
N ASN A 38 -5.50 21.69 -2.36
CA ASN A 38 -4.54 22.79 -2.31
C ASN A 38 -3.08 22.35 -2.50
N SER A 39 -2.81 21.04 -2.45
CA SER A 39 -1.46 20.52 -2.64
C SER A 39 -1.00 20.83 -4.06
N PRO A 40 0.21 21.39 -4.24
CA PRO A 40 0.77 21.55 -5.57
C PRO A 40 0.87 20.18 -6.25
N GLN A 41 0.54 20.12 -7.54
CA GLN A 41 0.73 18.91 -8.35
C GLN A 41 2.23 18.75 -8.64
N TYR A 42 2.98 18.30 -7.65
CA TYR A 42 4.34 17.84 -7.86
C TYR A 42 4.29 16.47 -8.52
N ASN A 43 5.06 16.31 -9.59
CA ASN A 43 5.25 15.02 -10.23
C ASN A 43 6.20 14.19 -9.37
N HIS A 44 5.60 13.44 -8.43
CA HIS A 44 6.32 12.47 -7.63
C HIS A 44 6.30 11.10 -8.31
N ILE A 45 7.45 10.45 -8.40
CA ILE A 45 7.54 9.06 -8.82
C ILE A 45 7.81 8.21 -7.59
N PHE A 46 6.87 7.33 -7.28
CA PHE A 46 7.06 6.28 -6.30
C PHE A 46 7.64 5.05 -7.00
N LEU A 47 8.78 4.56 -6.53
CA LEU A 47 9.48 3.45 -7.17
C LEU A 47 10.05 2.47 -6.15
N LYS A 48 10.22 1.22 -6.59
CA LYS A 48 10.95 0.18 -5.88
C LYS A 48 12.41 0.22 -6.36
N ARG A 49 13.37 0.25 -5.43
CA ARG A 49 14.80 0.07 -5.73
C ARG A 49 15.30 -1.18 -5.03
N ILE A 50 16.29 -1.81 -5.65
CA ILE A 50 17.10 -2.84 -5.03
C ILE A 50 18.42 -2.16 -4.68
N VAL A 51 18.77 -2.16 -3.40
CA VAL A 51 20.02 -1.60 -2.89
C VAL A 51 20.87 -2.77 -2.40
N GLU A 52 22.03 -2.91 -3.02
CA GLU A 52 23.04 -3.89 -2.63
C GLU A 52 23.67 -3.44 -1.31
N ILE A 53 23.54 -4.24 -0.24
CA ILE A 53 24.11 -3.93 1.08
C ILE A 53 25.43 -4.69 1.28
N ASP A 54 25.50 -5.93 0.81
CA ASP A 54 26.68 -6.80 0.89
C ASP A 54 26.63 -7.82 -0.26
N TYR A 55 27.74 -8.53 -0.53
CA TYR A 55 27.95 -9.43 -1.66
C TYR A 55 26.88 -10.53 -1.89
N ASP A 56 25.99 -10.76 -0.93
CA ASP A 56 24.91 -11.76 -1.01
C ASP A 56 23.58 -11.26 -0.40
N LYS A 57 23.45 -9.94 -0.18
CA LYS A 57 22.27 -9.35 0.46
C LYS A 57 21.81 -8.09 -0.25
N ASP A 58 20.75 -8.28 -1.01
CA ASP A 58 19.95 -7.20 -1.58
C ASP A 58 18.86 -6.75 -0.60
N LYS A 59 18.65 -5.44 -0.48
CA LYS A 59 17.50 -4.86 0.21
C LYS A 59 16.59 -4.17 -0.79
N SER A 60 15.35 -4.61 -0.86
CA SER A 60 14.29 -3.85 -1.50
C SER A 60 13.93 -2.63 -0.65
N THR A 61 14.02 -1.44 -1.22
CA THR A 61 13.56 -0.18 -0.61
C THR A 61 12.54 0.50 -1.53
N PHE A 62 11.63 1.27 -0.95
CA PHE A 62 10.77 2.17 -1.70
C PHE A 62 11.29 3.58 -1.60
N SER A 63 11.21 4.32 -2.71
CA SER A 63 11.70 5.70 -2.74
C SER A 63 10.73 6.59 -3.49
N ILE A 64 10.64 7.84 -3.04
CA ILE A 64 9.93 8.91 -3.74
C ILE A 64 10.97 9.77 -4.43
N LEU A 65 10.88 9.90 -5.75
CA LEU A 65 11.60 10.90 -6.53
C LEU A 65 10.72 12.13 -6.72
N ASN A 66 11.26 13.30 -6.42
CA ASN A 66 10.61 14.57 -6.73
C ASN A 66 11.21 15.17 -8.02
N PHE A 67 10.41 15.23 -9.09
CA PHE A 67 10.74 16.03 -10.27
C PHE A 67 10.24 17.46 -10.05
N SER A 68 10.96 18.21 -9.23
CA SER A 68 10.83 19.66 -9.19
C SER A 68 11.59 20.28 -10.36
N LEU A 69 11.22 21.48 -10.80
CA LEU A 69 12.05 22.33 -11.68
C LEU A 69 13.40 22.71 -11.03
N ASP A 70 13.56 22.41 -9.75
CA ASP A 70 14.80 22.58 -9.00
C ASP A 70 15.76 21.41 -9.30
N PRO A 71 17.00 21.65 -9.75
CA PRO A 71 17.95 20.60 -10.18
C PRO A 71 18.38 19.61 -9.08
N TYR A 72 17.96 19.83 -7.84
CA TYR A 72 18.24 18.93 -6.72
C TYR A 72 17.16 17.85 -6.64
N LEU A 73 17.43 16.70 -7.27
CA LEU A 73 16.66 15.48 -7.08
C LEU A 73 16.68 15.09 -5.60
N PHE A 74 15.55 15.29 -4.92
CA PHE A 74 15.38 14.79 -3.57
C PHE A 74 14.83 13.37 -3.65
N VAL A 75 15.64 12.40 -3.22
CA VAL A 75 15.24 11.01 -3.06
C VAL A 75 14.91 10.78 -1.60
N LEU A 76 13.65 10.47 -1.32
CA LEU A 76 13.25 10.08 0.02
C LEU A 76 13.10 8.56 0.07
N ASP A 77 13.98 7.91 0.83
CA ASP A 77 13.85 6.50 1.14
C ASP A 77 12.81 6.26 2.23
N ILE A 78 12.02 5.23 1.98
CA ILE A 78 11.00 4.79 2.90
C ILE A 78 11.45 3.45 3.49
N ASP A 79 11.82 3.49 4.77
CA ASP A 79 12.36 2.32 5.44
C ASP A 79 11.26 1.32 5.79
N LEU A 80 11.41 0.11 5.27
CA LEU A 80 10.56 -1.05 5.55
C LEU A 80 11.20 -2.01 6.57
N SER A 81 12.20 -1.54 7.32
CA SER A 81 13.00 -2.36 8.23
C SER A 81 12.19 -3.14 9.27
N ASP A 82 11.04 -2.62 9.72
CA ASP A 82 10.13 -3.34 10.62
C ASP A 82 9.48 -4.58 9.97
N TYR A 83 9.39 -4.62 8.64
CA TYR A 83 8.83 -5.72 7.85
C TYR A 83 9.96 -6.54 7.20
N GLN A 84 10.83 -7.05 8.07
CA GLN A 84 12.15 -7.64 7.82
C GLN A 84 12.24 -8.89 6.91
N TYR A 85 11.17 -9.28 6.19
CA TYR A 85 11.06 -10.65 5.66
C TYR A 85 10.83 -10.80 4.16
N SER A 86 10.61 -9.73 3.39
CA SER A 86 10.43 -9.88 1.95
C SER A 86 11.20 -8.82 1.15
N GLN A 87 12.12 -9.29 0.32
CA GLN A 87 12.71 -8.51 -0.78
C GLN A 87 11.78 -8.47 -2.02
N TYR A 88 10.67 -9.18 -1.96
CA TYR A 88 9.78 -9.46 -3.07
C TYR A 88 8.48 -8.67 -2.99
N PHE A 89 8.56 -7.42 -2.54
CA PHE A 89 7.41 -6.53 -2.58
C PHE A 89 7.11 -6.04 -4.00
N GLU A 90 5.85 -5.99 -4.40
CA GLU A 90 5.38 -5.45 -5.67
C GLU A 90 4.33 -4.36 -5.45
N ILE A 91 4.32 -3.35 -6.33
CA ILE A 91 3.35 -2.26 -6.31
C ILE A 91 2.12 -2.71 -7.12
N HIS A 92 0.96 -2.83 -6.48
CA HIS A 92 -0.27 -3.28 -7.14
C HIS A 92 -1.20 -2.14 -7.56
N GLY A 93 -1.02 -0.94 -7.02
CA GLY A 93 -1.84 0.21 -7.39
C GLY A 93 -1.64 1.42 -6.48
N HIS A 94 -2.25 2.54 -6.86
CA HIS A 94 -2.23 3.77 -6.08
C HIS A 94 -3.57 4.50 -6.19
N SER A 95 -3.87 5.36 -5.21
CA SER A 95 -5.04 6.25 -5.22
C SER A 95 -4.83 7.43 -4.28
N HIS A 96 -5.09 8.66 -4.75
CA HIS A 96 -5.21 9.89 -3.95
C HIS A 96 -4.19 10.07 -2.80
N CYS A 97 -2.93 9.64 -2.99
CA CYS A 97 -1.79 9.67 -2.04
C CYS A 97 -1.43 8.37 -1.32
N MET A 98 -2.19 7.28 -1.50
CA MET A 98 -1.83 5.95 -0.98
C MET A 98 -1.32 5.03 -2.08
N VAL A 99 -0.39 4.16 -1.72
CA VAL A 99 0.16 3.11 -2.60
C VAL A 99 -0.09 1.75 -1.94
N CYS A 100 -0.58 0.79 -2.71
CA CYS A 100 -0.76 -0.60 -2.29
C CYS A 100 0.46 -1.42 -2.69
N VAL A 101 1.04 -2.14 -1.73
CA VAL A 101 2.22 -2.98 -1.91
C VAL A 101 1.93 -4.36 -1.33
N ALA A 102 2.26 -5.44 -2.04
CA ALA A 102 2.10 -6.81 -1.53
C ALA A 102 3.39 -7.61 -1.67
N ASP A 103 3.55 -8.58 -0.77
CA ASP A 103 4.64 -9.56 -0.82
C ASP A 103 4.29 -10.67 -1.80
N VAL A 104 5.12 -10.86 -2.82
CA VAL A 104 4.94 -11.90 -3.85
C VAL A 104 5.10 -13.30 -3.26
N MET A 105 5.97 -13.48 -2.25
CA MET A 105 6.19 -14.78 -1.60
C MET A 105 5.09 -15.13 -0.62
N ASN A 106 4.43 -14.12 -0.07
CA ASN A 106 3.30 -14.30 0.84
C ASN A 106 2.18 -13.33 0.49
N VAL A 107 1.35 -13.75 -0.46
CA VAL A 107 0.24 -12.99 -1.03
C VAL A 107 -0.86 -12.57 -0.02
N SER A 108 -0.78 -13.07 1.22
CA SER A 108 -1.61 -12.60 2.34
C SER A 108 -1.08 -11.32 2.98
N ASN A 109 0.21 -11.02 2.79
CA ASN A 109 0.87 -9.83 3.31
C ASN A 109 0.68 -8.68 2.31
N VAL A 110 -0.37 -7.89 2.54
CA VAL A 110 -0.61 -6.65 1.82
C VAL A 110 -0.51 -5.45 2.75
N PHE A 111 0.09 -4.37 2.23
CA PHE A 111 0.39 -3.15 2.94
C PHE A 111 -0.15 -1.95 2.17
N LEU A 112 -0.72 -1.00 2.91
CA LEU A 112 -0.92 0.35 2.43
C LEU A 112 0.25 1.21 2.89
N CYS A 113 0.83 1.93 1.95
CA CYS A 113 1.84 2.95 2.18
C CYS A 113 1.21 4.33 1.95
N ASN A 114 1.41 5.25 2.89
CA ASN A 114 1.28 6.67 2.61
C ASN A 114 2.69 7.26 2.49
N PRO A 115 3.19 7.50 1.26
CA PRO A 115 4.55 7.97 1.07
C PRO A 115 4.81 9.35 1.70
N ALA A 116 3.78 10.20 1.78
CA ALA A 116 3.90 11.55 2.36
C ALA A 116 4.03 11.53 3.90
N THR A 117 3.39 10.57 4.58
CA THR A 117 3.51 10.42 6.03
C THR A 117 4.55 9.38 6.44
N ARG A 118 5.07 8.60 5.46
CA ARG A 118 5.99 7.47 5.65
C ARG A 118 5.39 6.37 6.52
N GLU A 119 4.07 6.29 6.57
CA GLU A 119 3.36 5.30 7.36
C GLU A 119 3.04 4.08 6.50
N PHE A 120 3.26 2.89 7.07
CA PHE A 120 2.79 1.63 6.52
C PHE A 120 1.80 0.98 7.45
N ARG A 121 0.76 0.43 6.85
CA ARG A 121 -0.22 -0.37 7.56
C ARG A 121 -0.41 -1.68 6.83
N LYS A 122 -0.13 -2.78 7.54
CA LYS A 122 -0.54 -4.12 7.09
C LYS A 122 -2.07 -4.20 7.10
N LEU A 123 -2.65 -4.70 6.00
CA LEU A 123 -4.07 -4.95 5.92
C LEU A 123 -4.44 -6.22 6.72
N PRO A 124 -5.68 -6.30 7.23
CA PRO A 124 -6.20 -7.53 7.80
C PRO A 124 -6.10 -8.69 6.79
N PRO A 125 -5.97 -9.94 7.27
CA PRO A 125 -6.01 -11.11 6.40
C PRO A 125 -7.27 -11.13 5.53
N SER A 126 -7.12 -11.54 4.28
CA SER A 126 -8.24 -11.79 3.38
C SER A 126 -9.14 -12.90 3.93
N ILE A 127 -10.45 -12.73 3.80
CA ILE A 127 -11.43 -13.81 4.09
C ILE A 127 -11.39 -14.92 3.05
N PHE A 128 -10.81 -14.67 1.88
CA PHE A 128 -10.56 -15.69 0.86
C PHE A 128 -9.16 -16.28 1.10
N PRO A 129 -9.05 -17.60 1.36
CA PRO A 129 -7.76 -18.26 1.44
C PRO A 129 -7.15 -18.30 0.04
N VAL A 130 -6.06 -17.56 -0.16
CA VAL A 130 -5.26 -17.67 -1.39
C VAL A 130 -4.26 -18.78 -1.17
N TYR A 131 -4.51 -19.93 -1.79
CA TYR A 131 -3.53 -21.01 -1.85
C TYR A 131 -2.66 -20.78 -3.07
N THR A 132 -1.38 -20.49 -2.86
CA THR A 132 -0.38 -20.64 -3.92
C THR A 132 -0.24 -22.12 -4.19
N ILE A 133 -0.59 -22.57 -5.41
CA ILE A 133 -0.34 -23.96 -5.80
C ILE A 133 1.18 -24.11 -5.95
N THR A 134 1.85 -24.40 -4.85
CA THR A 134 3.25 -24.82 -4.84
C THR A 134 3.28 -26.30 -4.48
N ASP A 135 3.20 -27.09 -5.54
CA ASP A 135 3.54 -28.50 -5.64
C ASP A 135 2.78 -29.54 -4.77
N ALA A 136 2.72 -30.74 -5.34
CA ALA A 136 1.84 -31.85 -5.01
C ALA A 136 1.91 -32.33 -3.55
N SER A 137 0.84 -32.12 -2.78
CA SER A 137 0.53 -32.95 -1.61
C SER A 137 -0.96 -33.28 -1.56
N PRO A 138 -1.36 -34.56 -1.47
CA PRO A 138 -2.76 -34.93 -1.37
C PRO A 138 -3.24 -34.89 0.09
N ARG A 139 -4.26 -34.03 0.35
CA ARG A 139 -5.31 -34.06 1.42
C ARG A 139 -5.12 -33.11 2.62
N PRO A 140 -6.21 -32.69 3.31
CA PRO A 140 -7.63 -33.04 3.20
C PRO A 140 -8.59 -31.91 2.76
N ILE A 141 -9.78 -32.34 2.36
CA ILE A 141 -10.87 -31.64 1.65
C ILE A 141 -11.26 -30.29 2.29
N CYS A 142 -11.02 -29.21 1.57
CA CYS A 142 -11.78 -27.95 1.64
C CYS A 142 -12.26 -27.63 0.22
N TYR A 143 -13.29 -26.81 0.04
CA TYR A 143 -13.58 -26.23 -1.27
C TYR A 143 -12.33 -25.46 -1.72
N GLU A 144 -11.48 -26.07 -2.53
CA GLU A 144 -10.31 -25.41 -3.08
C GLU A 144 -10.81 -24.44 -4.15
N LEU A 145 -10.92 -23.16 -3.79
CA LEU A 145 -10.86 -22.10 -4.78
C LEU A 145 -9.45 -22.16 -5.37
N ILE A 146 -9.35 -22.69 -6.59
CA ILE A 146 -8.12 -22.61 -7.38
C ILE A 146 -8.04 -21.18 -7.90
N MET A 147 -7.30 -20.34 -7.16
CA MET A 147 -6.92 -19.02 -7.63
C MET A 147 -5.59 -19.19 -8.36
N GLN A 148 -5.59 -19.10 -9.68
CA GLN A 148 -4.32 -19.00 -10.39
C GLN A 148 -3.74 -17.62 -10.06
N ALA A 149 -2.62 -17.62 -9.34
CA ALA A 149 -1.78 -16.45 -9.12
C ALA A 149 -1.01 -16.06 -10.40
N SER A 150 -1.62 -16.24 -11.59
CA SER A 150 -0.99 -15.77 -12.83
C SER A 150 -0.96 -14.25 -12.90
N ASP A 151 -1.78 -13.58 -12.10
CA ASP A 151 -1.63 -12.20 -11.66
C ASP A 151 -2.25 -12.15 -10.26
N LEU A 152 -1.57 -11.57 -9.25
CA LEU A 152 -2.28 -11.20 -8.01
C LEU A 152 -3.48 -10.36 -8.45
N GLY A 153 -4.70 -10.90 -8.30
CA GLY A 153 -5.89 -10.28 -8.85
C GLY A 153 -5.95 -8.79 -8.51
N THR A 154 -6.36 -7.97 -9.49
CA THR A 154 -6.13 -6.53 -9.49
C THR A 154 -6.56 -5.91 -8.16
N MET A 155 -5.58 -5.41 -7.39
CA MET A 155 -5.84 -4.74 -6.14
C MET A 155 -6.09 -3.26 -6.41
N GLN A 156 -7.29 -2.80 -6.09
CA GLN A 156 -7.71 -1.44 -6.36
C GLN A 156 -7.98 -0.71 -5.05
N ILE A 157 -7.80 0.61 -5.07
CA ILE A 157 -8.12 1.49 -3.93
C ILE A 157 -9.26 2.46 -4.32
N PRO A 158 -10.50 1.97 -4.49
CA PRO A 158 -11.64 2.83 -4.79
C PRO A 158 -12.03 3.70 -3.59
N TYR A 159 -12.54 4.90 -3.88
CA TYR A 159 -13.20 5.73 -2.89
C TYR A 159 -14.65 5.27 -2.72
N ASP A 160 -15.05 4.90 -1.51
CA ASP A 160 -16.44 4.59 -1.17
C ASP A 160 -17.14 5.85 -0.64
N VAL A 161 -18.07 6.36 -1.43
CA VAL A 161 -18.86 7.56 -1.13
C VAL A 161 -19.75 7.36 0.11
N ASN A 162 -20.21 6.13 0.37
CA ASN A 162 -21.13 5.84 1.48
C ASN A 162 -20.40 5.88 2.82
N SER A 163 -19.21 5.28 2.91
CA SER A 163 -18.37 5.37 4.11
C SER A 163 -17.50 6.64 4.14
N ARG A 164 -17.46 7.41 3.04
CA ARG A 164 -16.54 8.53 2.80
C ARG A 164 -15.08 8.16 3.05
N ASP A 165 -14.72 6.94 2.67
CA ASP A 165 -13.42 6.35 2.97
C ASP A 165 -12.87 5.57 1.78
N PHE A 166 -11.56 5.44 1.70
CA PHE A 166 -10.92 4.60 0.70
C PHE A 166 -10.95 3.15 1.15
N LYS A 167 -11.36 2.27 0.24
CA LYS A 167 -11.38 0.82 0.47
C LYS A 167 -10.31 0.18 -0.36
N VAL A 168 -9.78 -0.94 0.13
CA VAL A 168 -8.92 -1.79 -0.67
C VAL A 168 -9.72 -3.00 -1.10
N VAL A 169 -9.86 -3.15 -2.42
CA VAL A 169 -10.63 -4.22 -3.04
C VAL A 169 -9.65 -5.15 -3.74
N ARG A 170 -9.70 -6.42 -3.38
CA ARG A 170 -9.00 -7.48 -4.10
C ARG A 170 -10.00 -8.10 -5.07
N VAL A 171 -9.79 -7.87 -6.37
CA VAL A 171 -10.51 -8.63 -7.39
C VAL A 171 -9.87 -10.00 -7.49
N VAL A 172 -10.68 -11.04 -7.61
CA VAL A 172 -10.22 -12.42 -7.63
C VAL A 172 -10.87 -13.17 -8.76
N ASP A 173 -10.06 -13.76 -9.63
CA ASP A 173 -10.54 -14.63 -10.69
C ASP A 173 -10.66 -16.06 -10.17
N ILE A 174 -11.87 -16.61 -10.28
CA ILE A 174 -12.19 -17.98 -9.88
C ILE A 174 -12.13 -18.83 -11.13
N VAL A 175 -11.03 -19.58 -11.30
CA VAL A 175 -10.76 -20.36 -12.53
C VAL A 175 -11.45 -21.74 -12.50
N GLY A 176 -11.95 -22.18 -11.34
CA GLY A 176 -12.76 -23.39 -11.27
C GLY A 176 -13.27 -23.74 -9.87
N LEU A 177 -14.36 -24.50 -9.83
CA LEU A 177 -14.90 -25.17 -8.65
C LEU A 177 -14.81 -26.68 -8.89
N ARG A 178 -13.93 -27.38 -8.17
CA ARG A 178 -13.88 -28.85 -8.26
C ARG A 178 -14.98 -29.46 -7.38
N ARG A 179 -15.92 -30.15 -8.00
CA ARG A 179 -16.95 -30.96 -7.33
C ARG A 179 -16.45 -32.39 -7.21
N GLY A 180 -16.17 -32.85 -5.99
CA GLY A 180 -15.90 -34.27 -5.72
C GLY A 180 -17.20 -34.98 -5.33
N TYR A 181 -17.57 -36.06 -6.03
CA TYR A 181 -18.66 -36.93 -5.58
C TYR A 181 -18.19 -37.83 -4.44
N PRO A 182 -19.02 -38.05 -3.40
CA PRO A 182 -18.68 -38.93 -2.30
C PRO A 182 -18.65 -40.40 -2.79
N VAL A 183 -17.78 -41.20 -2.17
CA VAL A 183 -17.95 -42.66 -2.11
C VAL A 183 -18.48 -43.00 -0.73
#